data_AF-W6S136-F1
#
_entry.id   AF-W6S136-F1
#
_cell.length_a   1.000
_cell.length_b   1.000
_cell.length_c   1.000
_cell.angle_alpha   90.00
_cell.angle_beta   90.00
_cell.angle_gamma   90.00
#
_symmetry.space_group_name_H-M   'P 1'
#
loop_
_entity.id
_entity.type
_entity.pdbx_description
1 polymer ?
#
loop_
_entity_poly.entity_id
_entity_poly.type
_entity_poly.pdbx_seq_one_letter_code
_entity_poly.pdbx_strand_id
1 'polypeptide(L)'
;MQSRSSGNLSGIDISNWQGVVDYAKVKQSGIQVVYMKATEGNYYTDSYLNSNYNGAKAQGLLIGFYHFFRPSTESNAKSQAVYFVNALKGKTPDCRLALDLEVSGGLSRSELTSLAEVFLEEVKRLTNKEVVVYTYSHFAKTNINSSLNIYPLWIAEYGVMTPQNNGIWNSWIGFQYSSSGNVAGVNGNCDLNVFLNEILLDNTVSIPYESSNNQLESNSTAYTVQSGDTLSGIASKFGTTYQAIAALNGISNVNLIYPGQVLKIPNSSLSSNNKTYTVQSGDTLSEVAAKFGTTYQAIAALNGISNPNLIYPGQVLKIPSGSGNGTGTYTVQSGDTLSGIAAKFGTTYQAIAALNGISNPDLIYPGQVLKI
;
A
#
# COMPACT_ATOMS: atom_id res chain seq x y z
N MET A 1 -4.58 -36.66 -2.52
CA MET A 1 -5.80 -35.89 -2.81
C MET A 1 -6.99 -36.81 -2.74
N GLN A 2 -8.08 -36.36 -2.13
CA GLN A 2 -9.35 -37.09 -2.10
C GLN A 2 -10.24 -36.70 -3.30
N SER A 3 -11.17 -37.57 -3.66
CA SER A 3 -12.23 -37.29 -4.65
C SER A 3 -13.29 -36.37 -4.07
N ARG A 4 -13.97 -35.61 -4.92
CA ARG A 4 -15.18 -34.88 -4.49
C ARG A 4 -16.30 -35.82 -4.05
N SER A 5 -17.09 -35.39 -3.07
CA SER A 5 -18.24 -36.12 -2.52
C SER A 5 -19.49 -35.23 -2.50
N SER A 6 -20.68 -35.83 -2.53
CA SER A 6 -21.96 -35.11 -2.43
C SER A 6 -22.21 -34.49 -1.05
N GLY A 7 -21.48 -34.94 -0.01
CA GLY A 7 -21.55 -34.35 1.33
C GLY A 7 -20.74 -33.07 1.50
N ASN A 8 -19.98 -32.66 0.48
CA ASN A 8 -19.18 -31.44 0.52
C ASN A 8 -20.07 -30.21 0.27
N LEU A 9 -19.69 -29.07 0.87
CA LEU A 9 -20.38 -27.80 0.64
C LEU A 9 -20.25 -27.40 -0.83
N SER A 10 -21.38 -27.15 -1.50
CA SER A 10 -21.35 -26.61 -2.85
C SER A 10 -20.97 -25.13 -2.82
N GLY A 11 -20.05 -24.70 -3.68
CA GLY A 11 -19.62 -23.32 -3.72
C GLY A 11 -19.29 -22.80 -5.11
N ILE A 12 -19.19 -21.48 -5.20
CA ILE A 12 -18.70 -20.75 -6.36
C ILE A 12 -17.64 -19.76 -5.93
N ASP A 13 -16.82 -19.31 -6.88
CA ASP A 13 -16.02 -18.11 -6.72
C ASP A 13 -16.29 -17.15 -7.89
N ILE A 14 -16.28 -15.85 -7.57
CA ILE A 14 -16.72 -14.78 -8.47
C ILE A 14 -15.84 -13.53 -8.34
N SER A 15 -15.91 -12.67 -9.34
CA SER A 15 -15.24 -11.36 -9.37
C SER A 15 -16.08 -10.34 -10.14
N ASN A 16 -15.52 -9.17 -10.41
CA ASN A 16 -16.10 -8.17 -11.31
C ASN A 16 -16.48 -8.72 -12.70
N TRP A 17 -15.87 -9.81 -13.17
CA TRP A 17 -16.15 -10.42 -14.47
C TRP A 17 -17.59 -10.91 -14.61
N GLN A 18 -18.24 -11.32 -13.51
CA GLN A 18 -19.63 -11.77 -13.52
C GLN A 18 -20.64 -10.61 -13.55
N GLY A 19 -20.19 -9.37 -13.26
CA GLY A 19 -21.04 -8.20 -13.16
C GLY A 19 -22.08 -8.34 -12.03
N VAL A 20 -23.32 -7.92 -12.30
CA VAL A 20 -24.42 -7.99 -11.32
C VAL A 20 -24.87 -9.44 -11.14
N VAL A 21 -24.89 -9.92 -9.90
CA VAL A 21 -25.31 -11.29 -9.51
C VAL A 21 -26.61 -11.27 -8.72
N ASP A 22 -27.54 -12.16 -9.07
CA ASP A 22 -28.79 -12.40 -8.33
C ASP A 22 -28.59 -13.50 -7.28
N TYR A 23 -28.20 -13.10 -6.07
CA TYR A 23 -27.86 -14.04 -5.00
C TYR A 23 -29.04 -14.87 -4.49
N ALA A 24 -30.28 -14.41 -4.66
CA ALA A 24 -31.45 -15.19 -4.29
C ALA A 24 -31.55 -16.44 -5.17
N LYS A 25 -31.31 -16.29 -6.48
CA LYS A 25 -31.22 -17.42 -7.41
C LYS A 25 -30.01 -18.31 -7.14
N VAL A 26 -28.85 -17.73 -6.80
CA VAL A 26 -27.65 -18.49 -6.42
C VAL A 26 -27.94 -19.38 -5.20
N LYS A 27 -28.59 -18.84 -4.16
CA LYS A 27 -28.99 -19.61 -2.98
C LYS A 27 -29.99 -20.71 -3.35
N GLN A 28 -30.99 -20.39 -4.17
CA GLN A 28 -32.01 -21.36 -4.61
C GLN A 28 -31.44 -22.48 -5.49
N SER A 29 -30.34 -22.25 -6.20
CA SER A 29 -29.65 -23.30 -6.97
C SER A 29 -28.82 -24.25 -6.11
N GLY A 30 -28.85 -24.11 -4.78
CA GLY A 30 -28.16 -25.00 -3.85
C GLY A 30 -26.72 -24.61 -3.53
N ILE A 31 -26.24 -23.45 -4.00
CA ILE A 31 -24.93 -22.93 -3.60
C ILE A 31 -24.97 -22.54 -2.12
N GLN A 32 -23.91 -22.93 -1.40
CA GLN A 32 -23.76 -22.68 0.03
C GLN A 32 -22.64 -21.68 0.32
N VAL A 33 -21.53 -21.77 -0.41
CA VAL A 33 -20.33 -20.94 -0.24
C VAL A 33 -20.11 -20.04 -1.45
N VAL A 34 -19.80 -18.76 -1.22
CA VAL A 34 -19.38 -17.81 -2.26
C VAL A 34 -18.04 -17.20 -1.85
N TYR A 35 -16.99 -17.54 -2.59
CA TYR A 35 -15.75 -16.76 -2.58
C TYR A 35 -15.87 -15.57 -3.53
N MET A 36 -15.36 -14.42 -3.13
CA MET A 36 -15.38 -13.23 -3.99
C MET A 36 -14.02 -12.56 -4.03
N LYS A 37 -13.61 -12.12 -5.23
CA LYS A 37 -12.39 -11.35 -5.41
C LYS A 37 -12.52 -10.07 -4.60
N ALA A 38 -11.52 -9.82 -3.76
CA ALA A 38 -11.44 -8.55 -3.05
C ALA A 38 -10.44 -7.63 -3.71
N THR A 39 -9.23 -8.11 -3.93
CA THR A 39 -8.12 -7.27 -4.42
C THR A 39 -7.17 -8.05 -5.30
N GLU A 40 -6.38 -7.32 -6.09
CA GLU A 40 -5.26 -7.83 -6.88
C GLU A 40 -4.07 -6.89 -6.74
N GLY A 41 -2.89 -7.46 -6.46
CA GLY A 41 -1.73 -6.64 -6.17
C GLY A 41 -1.99 -5.64 -5.04
N ASN A 42 -1.26 -4.54 -5.04
CA ASN A 42 -1.48 -3.44 -4.09
C ASN A 42 -2.15 -2.22 -4.76
N TYR A 43 -2.83 -2.45 -5.89
CA TYR A 43 -3.31 -1.39 -6.78
C TYR A 43 -4.77 -1.55 -7.22
N TYR A 44 -5.35 -2.75 -7.13
CA TYR A 44 -6.70 -3.01 -7.62
C TYR A 44 -7.61 -3.57 -6.52
N THR A 45 -8.74 -2.91 -6.29
CA THR A 45 -9.88 -3.43 -5.51
C THR A 45 -11.00 -3.77 -6.47
N ASP A 46 -11.60 -4.94 -6.30
CA ASP A 46 -12.70 -5.40 -7.14
C ASP A 46 -13.93 -4.49 -6.96
N SER A 47 -14.42 -3.92 -8.07
CA SER A 47 -15.51 -2.94 -8.05
C SER A 47 -16.84 -3.53 -7.57
N TYR A 48 -16.99 -4.85 -7.61
CA TYR A 48 -18.18 -5.57 -7.16
C TYR A 48 -18.05 -6.16 -5.75
N LEU A 49 -16.91 -6.01 -5.08
CA LEU A 49 -16.67 -6.57 -3.74
C LEU A 49 -17.80 -6.24 -2.75
N ASN A 50 -18.24 -4.98 -2.68
CA ASN A 50 -19.29 -4.56 -1.74
C ASN A 50 -20.68 -5.07 -2.13
N SER A 51 -21.05 -5.00 -3.41
CA SER A 51 -22.35 -5.53 -3.87
C SER A 51 -22.42 -7.04 -3.71
N ASN A 52 -21.33 -7.75 -4.00
CA ASN A 52 -21.23 -9.19 -3.85
C ASN A 52 -21.33 -9.61 -2.39
N TYR A 53 -20.60 -8.93 -1.50
CA TYR A 53 -20.67 -9.17 -0.07
C TYR A 53 -22.09 -8.98 0.48
N ASN A 54 -22.71 -7.83 0.20
CA ASN A 54 -24.03 -7.49 0.73
C ASN A 54 -25.11 -8.42 0.16
N GLY A 55 -25.05 -8.72 -1.13
CA GLY A 55 -25.99 -9.61 -1.80
C GLY A 55 -25.91 -11.04 -1.26
N ALA A 56 -24.69 -11.60 -1.14
CA ALA A 56 -24.49 -12.94 -0.59
C ALA A 56 -24.93 -13.02 0.88
N LYS A 57 -24.55 -12.01 1.69
CA LYS A 57 -24.89 -11.93 3.12
C LYS A 57 -26.40 -11.89 3.34
N ALA A 58 -27.13 -11.12 2.52
CA ALA A 58 -28.59 -11.01 2.61
C ALA A 58 -29.31 -12.36 2.39
N GLN A 59 -28.68 -13.32 1.73
CA GLN A 59 -29.24 -14.65 1.46
C GLN A 59 -28.70 -15.74 2.40
N GLY A 60 -27.89 -15.37 3.41
CA GLY A 60 -27.27 -16.33 4.32
C GLY A 60 -26.38 -17.34 3.59
N LEU A 61 -25.64 -16.88 2.57
CA LEU A 61 -24.56 -17.65 1.96
C LEU A 61 -23.30 -17.50 2.82
N LEU A 62 -22.49 -18.55 2.88
CA LEU A 62 -21.20 -18.54 3.57
C LEU A 62 -20.18 -17.80 2.71
N ILE A 63 -19.49 -16.81 3.27
CA ILE A 63 -18.69 -15.86 2.51
C ILE A 63 -17.19 -16.10 2.71
N GLY A 64 -16.47 -16.23 1.60
CA GLY A 64 -15.01 -16.16 1.53
C GLY A 64 -14.52 -14.99 0.68
N PHE A 65 -13.28 -14.58 0.90
CA PHE A 65 -12.61 -13.55 0.09
C PHE A 65 -11.28 -14.06 -0.40
N TYR A 66 -10.90 -13.69 -1.62
CA TYR A 66 -9.59 -14.00 -2.17
C TYR A 66 -8.84 -12.76 -2.68
N HIS A 67 -7.52 -12.88 -2.64
CA HIS A 67 -6.57 -11.90 -3.13
C HIS A 67 -5.72 -12.48 -4.26
N PHE A 68 -5.81 -11.90 -5.46
CA PHE A 68 -4.95 -12.30 -6.58
C PHE A 68 -3.54 -11.75 -6.37
N PHE A 69 -2.58 -12.64 -6.11
CA PHE A 69 -1.23 -12.25 -5.74
C PHE A 69 -0.38 -11.84 -6.95
N ARG A 70 0.32 -10.72 -6.82
CA ARG A 70 1.30 -10.24 -7.80
C ARG A 70 2.69 -10.20 -7.14
N PRO A 71 3.42 -11.32 -7.10
CA PRO A 71 4.66 -11.42 -6.32
C PRO A 71 5.78 -10.57 -6.92
N SER A 72 6.58 -9.94 -6.05
CA SER A 72 7.78 -9.19 -6.46
C SER A 72 8.86 -9.16 -5.38
N THR A 73 8.56 -8.62 -4.20
CA THR A 73 9.50 -8.51 -3.06
C THR A 73 8.76 -8.75 -1.75
N GLU A 74 9.49 -8.94 -0.65
CA GLU A 74 8.89 -9.09 0.69
C GLU A 74 8.04 -7.88 1.09
N SER A 75 8.56 -6.66 0.86
CA SER A 75 7.82 -5.42 1.13
C SER A 75 6.53 -5.35 0.31
N ASN A 76 6.59 -5.75 -0.96
CA ASN A 76 5.41 -5.84 -1.81
C ASN A 76 4.41 -6.89 -1.30
N ALA A 77 4.85 -8.07 -0.86
CA ALA A 77 3.97 -9.10 -0.28
C ALA A 77 3.24 -8.60 0.97
N LYS A 78 3.95 -7.93 1.89
CA LYS A 78 3.33 -7.27 3.07
C LYS A 78 2.34 -6.19 2.64
N SER A 79 2.69 -5.37 1.64
CA SER A 79 1.79 -4.31 1.14
C SER A 79 0.50 -4.88 0.55
N GLN A 80 0.57 -6.02 -0.12
CA GLN A 80 -0.60 -6.74 -0.66
C GLN A 80 -1.49 -7.28 0.45
N ALA A 81 -0.92 -7.88 1.49
CA ALA A 81 -1.66 -8.35 2.66
C ALA A 81 -2.41 -7.19 3.35
N VAL A 82 -1.73 -6.07 3.60
CA VAL A 82 -2.34 -4.85 4.14
C VAL A 82 -3.44 -4.31 3.23
N TYR A 83 -3.23 -4.30 1.91
CA TYR A 83 -4.20 -3.82 0.94
C TYR A 83 -5.47 -4.69 0.92
N PHE A 84 -5.29 -6.01 0.88
CA PHE A 84 -6.37 -6.99 0.99
C PHE A 84 -7.17 -6.83 2.28
N VAL A 85 -6.53 -6.85 3.45
CA VAL A 85 -7.22 -6.72 4.73
C VAL A 85 -7.97 -5.39 4.85
N ASN A 86 -7.42 -4.29 4.34
CA ASN A 86 -8.10 -3.00 4.31
C ASN A 86 -9.40 -3.02 3.47
N ALA A 87 -9.41 -3.71 2.33
CA ALA A 87 -10.62 -3.83 1.50
C ALA A 87 -11.73 -4.63 2.20
N LEU A 88 -11.37 -5.48 3.16
CA LEU A 88 -12.29 -6.33 3.91
C LEU A 88 -12.81 -5.68 5.22
N LYS A 89 -12.39 -4.46 5.56
CA LYS A 89 -12.84 -3.78 6.79
C LYS A 89 -14.37 -3.74 6.89
N GLY A 90 -14.87 -4.07 8.09
CA GLY A 90 -16.30 -4.12 8.38
C GLY A 90 -17.05 -5.31 7.75
N LYS A 91 -16.34 -6.18 7.01
CA LYS A 91 -16.91 -7.42 6.47
C LYS A 91 -16.68 -8.57 7.43
N THR A 92 -17.61 -9.50 7.41
CA THR A 92 -17.57 -10.74 8.19
C THR A 92 -17.39 -11.91 7.24
N PRO A 93 -16.18 -12.48 7.14
CA PRO A 93 -15.97 -13.74 6.44
C PRO A 93 -16.46 -14.91 7.30
N ASP A 94 -17.10 -15.89 6.64
CA ASP A 94 -17.41 -17.20 7.22
C ASP A 94 -16.32 -18.23 6.86
N CYS A 95 -15.62 -18.02 5.75
CA CYS A 95 -14.56 -18.88 5.25
C CYS A 95 -13.17 -18.28 5.49
N ARG A 96 -12.14 -19.15 5.49
CA ARG A 96 -10.73 -18.77 5.54
C ARG A 96 -10.39 -17.73 4.46
N LEU A 97 -9.42 -16.85 4.73
CA LEU A 97 -9.01 -15.85 3.75
C LEU A 97 -8.06 -16.46 2.72
N ALA A 98 -8.39 -16.35 1.44
CA ALA A 98 -7.66 -17.04 0.38
C ALA A 98 -6.56 -16.17 -0.25
N LEU A 99 -5.34 -16.73 -0.33
CA LEU A 99 -4.30 -16.27 -1.23
C LEU A 99 -4.47 -16.98 -2.57
N ASP A 100 -4.75 -16.24 -3.64
CA ASP A 100 -4.76 -16.76 -5.00
C ASP A 100 -3.35 -16.66 -5.60
N LEU A 101 -2.67 -17.81 -5.68
CA LEU A 101 -1.26 -17.97 -6.03
C LEU A 101 -1.12 -18.75 -7.36
N GLU A 102 -1.18 -18.03 -8.47
CA GLU A 102 -1.19 -18.65 -9.80
C GLU A 102 -0.27 -17.97 -10.83
N VAL A 103 0.53 -16.99 -10.39
CA VAL A 103 1.56 -16.34 -11.20
C VAL A 103 2.91 -16.32 -10.48
N SER A 104 4.00 -16.58 -11.20
CA SER A 104 5.33 -16.68 -10.58
C SER A 104 6.05 -15.35 -10.41
N GLY A 105 5.67 -14.33 -11.17
CA GLY A 105 6.41 -13.06 -11.23
C GLY A 105 7.85 -13.20 -11.75
N GLY A 106 8.19 -14.33 -12.39
CA GLY A 106 9.57 -14.63 -12.81
C GLY A 106 10.51 -15.08 -11.68
N LEU A 107 9.99 -15.25 -10.46
CA LEU A 107 10.76 -15.67 -9.29
C LEU A 107 11.06 -17.17 -9.30
N SER A 108 12.14 -17.57 -8.61
CA SER A 108 12.40 -18.98 -8.34
C SER A 108 11.35 -19.59 -7.41
N ARG A 109 11.32 -20.93 -7.34
CA ARG A 109 10.37 -21.65 -6.47
C ARG A 109 10.51 -21.28 -5.00
N SER A 110 11.74 -21.09 -4.53
CA SER A 110 12.01 -20.74 -3.14
C SER A 110 11.55 -19.33 -2.85
N GLU A 111 11.90 -18.36 -3.69
CA GLU A 111 11.53 -16.96 -3.51
C GLU A 111 10.02 -16.78 -3.53
N LEU A 112 9.32 -17.33 -4.54
CA LEU A 112 7.87 -17.23 -4.64
C LEU A 112 7.18 -17.80 -3.39
N THR A 113 7.65 -18.97 -2.95
CA THR A 113 7.10 -19.65 -1.77
C THR A 113 7.29 -18.79 -0.51
N SER A 114 8.48 -18.24 -0.29
CA SER A 114 8.74 -17.34 0.86
C SER A 114 7.89 -16.07 0.81
N LEU A 115 7.65 -15.50 -0.39
CA LEU A 115 6.77 -14.33 -0.52
C LEU A 115 5.30 -14.66 -0.24
N ALA A 116 4.83 -15.84 -0.63
CA ALA A 116 3.49 -16.32 -0.30
C ALA A 116 3.33 -16.51 1.22
N GLU A 117 4.32 -17.10 1.90
CA GLU A 117 4.33 -17.23 3.37
C GLU A 117 4.26 -15.85 4.06
N VAL A 118 5.02 -14.87 3.59
CA VAL A 118 5.00 -13.50 4.11
C VAL A 118 3.60 -12.88 3.98
N PHE A 119 2.94 -13.06 2.84
CA PHE A 119 1.56 -12.59 2.67
C PHE A 119 0.60 -13.28 3.65
N LEU A 120 0.65 -14.61 3.72
CA LEU A 120 -0.26 -15.43 4.53
C LEU A 120 -0.13 -15.10 6.02
N GLU A 121 1.09 -15.03 6.54
CA GLU A 121 1.34 -14.70 7.94
C GLU A 121 0.97 -13.25 8.27
N GLU A 122 1.17 -12.31 7.34
CA GLU A 122 0.74 -10.92 7.55
C GLU A 122 -0.79 -10.78 7.55
N VAL A 123 -1.51 -11.52 6.70
CA VAL A 123 -2.98 -11.58 6.74
C VAL A 123 -3.46 -12.17 8.07
N LYS A 124 -2.88 -13.29 8.53
CA LYS A 124 -3.19 -13.89 9.83
C LYS A 124 -2.95 -12.89 10.96
N ARG A 125 -1.79 -12.24 10.98
CA ARG A 125 -1.41 -11.24 12.00
C ARG A 125 -2.40 -10.07 12.05
N LEU A 126 -2.82 -9.55 10.91
CA LEU A 126 -3.70 -8.37 10.82
C LEU A 126 -5.17 -8.69 11.16
N THR A 127 -5.61 -9.93 10.95
CA THR A 127 -7.03 -10.28 11.06
C THR A 127 -7.34 -11.22 12.21
N ASN A 128 -6.34 -11.91 12.74
CA ASN A 128 -6.48 -13.05 13.62
C ASN A 128 -7.42 -14.14 13.04
N LYS A 129 -7.37 -14.31 11.71
CA LYS A 129 -8.16 -15.29 10.96
C LYS A 129 -7.25 -16.25 10.22
N GLU A 130 -7.74 -17.48 10.11
CA GLU A 130 -7.09 -18.52 9.34
C GLU A 130 -7.17 -18.25 7.83
N VAL A 131 -6.18 -18.77 7.12
CA VAL A 131 -5.97 -18.57 5.67
C VAL A 131 -5.99 -19.89 4.91
N VAL A 132 -6.17 -19.82 3.59
CA VAL A 132 -6.11 -20.94 2.65
C VAL A 132 -5.32 -20.53 1.42
N VAL A 133 -4.55 -21.46 0.83
CA VAL A 133 -3.84 -21.21 -0.43
C VAL A 133 -4.68 -21.74 -1.57
N TYR A 134 -5.05 -20.87 -2.50
CA TYR A 134 -5.58 -21.25 -3.80
C TYR A 134 -4.46 -21.32 -4.84
N THR A 135 -4.43 -22.40 -5.62
CA THR A 135 -3.54 -22.57 -6.78
C THR A 135 -4.03 -23.73 -7.66
N TYR A 136 -3.37 -24.01 -8.79
CA TYR A 136 -3.68 -25.18 -9.63
C TYR A 136 -2.55 -26.23 -9.62
N SER A 137 -2.91 -27.49 -9.88
CA SER A 137 -2.03 -28.66 -9.68
C SER A 137 -0.67 -28.55 -10.37
N HIS A 138 -0.65 -28.04 -11.61
CA HIS A 138 0.61 -27.85 -12.34
C HIS A 138 1.48 -26.77 -11.68
N PHE A 139 0.92 -25.59 -11.38
CA PHE A 139 1.65 -24.51 -10.72
C PHE A 139 2.25 -24.94 -9.38
N ALA A 140 1.46 -25.64 -8.57
CA ALA A 140 1.94 -26.21 -7.31
C ALA A 140 3.18 -27.08 -7.53
N LYS A 141 3.12 -27.98 -8.52
CA LYS A 141 4.21 -28.90 -8.84
C LYS A 141 5.45 -28.21 -9.39
N THR A 142 5.31 -27.11 -10.13
CA THR A 142 6.41 -26.50 -10.90
C THR A 142 6.99 -25.23 -10.27
N ASN A 143 6.19 -24.44 -9.55
CA ASN A 143 6.52 -23.05 -9.19
C ASN A 143 6.67 -22.79 -7.69
N ILE A 144 6.19 -23.67 -6.82
CA ILE A 144 6.31 -23.50 -5.35
C ILE A 144 6.91 -24.75 -4.71
N ASN A 145 7.22 -24.72 -3.42
CA ASN A 145 7.81 -25.86 -2.73
C ASN A 145 6.98 -26.30 -1.51
N SER A 146 7.43 -27.37 -0.84
CA SER A 146 6.66 -28.06 0.18
C SER A 146 6.42 -27.27 1.47
N SER A 147 7.10 -26.15 1.71
CA SER A 147 6.92 -25.39 2.95
C SER A 147 5.51 -24.78 3.09
N LEU A 148 4.79 -24.60 1.99
CA LEU A 148 3.38 -24.17 2.02
C LEU A 148 2.40 -25.24 2.51
N ASN A 149 2.83 -26.49 2.73
CA ASN A 149 1.94 -27.57 3.15
C ASN A 149 1.36 -27.40 4.57
N ILE A 150 1.89 -26.43 5.35
CA ILE A 150 1.36 -26.04 6.65
C ILE A 150 0.04 -25.25 6.53
N TYR A 151 -0.24 -24.67 5.36
CA TYR A 151 -1.49 -24.01 5.06
C TYR A 151 -2.41 -24.97 4.30
N PRO A 152 -3.72 -24.92 4.54
CA PRO A 152 -4.64 -25.78 3.82
C PRO A 152 -4.79 -25.33 2.36
N LEU A 153 -5.16 -26.28 1.50
CA LEU A 153 -5.21 -26.09 0.05
C LEU A 153 -6.64 -25.97 -0.47
N TRP A 154 -6.88 -24.97 -1.30
CA TRP A 154 -7.96 -24.90 -2.27
C TRP A 154 -7.35 -25.13 -3.67
N ILE A 155 -7.54 -26.32 -4.23
CA ILE A 155 -6.89 -26.69 -5.50
C ILE A 155 -7.82 -26.46 -6.69
N ALA A 156 -7.28 -26.00 -7.81
CA ALA A 156 -7.96 -26.00 -9.10
C ALA A 156 -7.43 -27.10 -10.03
N GLU A 157 -8.34 -27.92 -10.55
CA GLU A 157 -8.08 -28.89 -11.62
C GLU A 157 -9.38 -29.30 -12.31
N TYR A 158 -9.54 -28.90 -13.57
CA TYR A 158 -10.83 -29.02 -14.25
C TYR A 158 -11.04 -30.39 -14.90
N GLY A 159 -12.31 -30.82 -14.97
CA GLY A 159 -12.69 -32.03 -15.71
C GLY A 159 -12.30 -33.34 -15.02
N VAL A 160 -11.87 -33.30 -13.76
CA VAL A 160 -11.50 -34.48 -12.98
C VAL A 160 -12.35 -34.62 -11.71
N MET A 161 -12.57 -35.85 -11.27
CA MET A 161 -13.21 -36.15 -9.99
C MET A 161 -12.25 -36.05 -8.80
N THR A 162 -10.96 -36.23 -9.07
CA THR A 162 -9.88 -36.28 -8.08
C THR A 162 -8.72 -35.45 -8.63
N PRO A 163 -8.30 -34.37 -7.93
CA PRO A 163 -7.09 -33.64 -8.30
C PRO A 163 -5.87 -34.56 -8.26
N GLN A 164 -4.93 -34.34 -9.16
CA GLN A 164 -3.68 -35.10 -9.19
C GLN A 164 -2.80 -34.78 -7.97
N ASN A 165 -1.86 -35.68 -7.66
CA ASN A 165 -0.85 -35.40 -6.66
C ASN A 165 0.12 -34.30 -7.17
N ASN A 166 0.26 -33.21 -6.41
CA ASN A 166 1.18 -32.11 -6.73
C ASN A 166 2.52 -32.18 -5.99
N GLY A 167 2.70 -33.14 -5.07
CA GLY A 167 3.93 -33.34 -4.30
C GLY A 167 4.10 -32.42 -3.09
N ILE A 168 3.16 -31.51 -2.83
CA ILE A 168 3.17 -30.59 -1.68
C ILE A 168 2.08 -30.96 -0.68
N TRP A 169 0.84 -31.09 -1.16
CA TRP A 169 -0.32 -31.40 -0.33
C TRP A 169 -0.83 -32.81 -0.58
N ASN A 170 -1.27 -33.47 0.49
CA ASN A 170 -1.89 -34.80 0.43
C ASN A 170 -3.42 -34.74 0.42
N SER A 171 -4.01 -33.61 0.81
CA SER A 171 -5.44 -33.35 0.85
C SER A 171 -5.74 -31.89 0.49
N TRP A 172 -6.99 -31.63 0.14
CA TRP A 172 -7.52 -30.28 -0.07
C TRP A 172 -8.68 -30.00 0.89
N ILE A 173 -9.00 -28.73 1.14
CA ILE A 173 -10.23 -28.28 1.82
C ILE A 173 -11.16 -27.51 0.87
N GLY A 174 -10.66 -27.09 -0.28
CA GLY A 174 -11.45 -26.63 -1.42
C GLY A 174 -10.99 -27.28 -2.72
N PHE A 175 -11.91 -27.52 -3.64
CA PHE A 175 -11.60 -28.02 -4.98
C PHE A 175 -12.44 -27.29 -6.03
N GLN A 176 -11.79 -26.45 -6.83
CA GLN A 176 -12.35 -25.85 -8.03
C GLN A 176 -12.24 -26.84 -9.19
N TYR A 177 -13.37 -27.38 -9.62
CA TYR A 177 -13.43 -28.51 -10.56
C TYR A 177 -13.91 -28.13 -11.96
N SER A 178 -14.35 -26.88 -12.14
CA SER A 178 -14.81 -26.35 -13.42
C SER A 178 -14.78 -24.82 -13.40
N SER A 179 -14.43 -24.21 -14.52
CA SER A 179 -14.54 -22.77 -14.78
C SER A 179 -15.64 -22.40 -15.77
N SER A 180 -16.55 -23.34 -16.04
CA SER A 180 -17.59 -23.22 -17.06
C SER A 180 -18.96 -23.68 -16.56
N GLY A 181 -19.19 -23.55 -15.25
CA GLY A 181 -20.48 -23.82 -14.64
C GLY A 181 -21.56 -22.85 -15.09
N ASN A 182 -22.80 -23.35 -15.12
CA ASN A 182 -23.99 -22.53 -15.28
C ASN A 182 -24.75 -22.48 -13.95
N VAL A 183 -24.71 -21.33 -13.27
CA VAL A 183 -25.33 -21.12 -11.95
C VAL A 183 -26.40 -20.06 -12.07
N ALA A 184 -27.62 -20.38 -11.62
CA ALA A 184 -28.73 -19.44 -11.68
C ALA A 184 -28.39 -18.14 -10.94
N GLY A 185 -28.55 -17.00 -11.63
CA GLY A 185 -28.24 -15.68 -11.08
C GLY A 185 -26.82 -15.19 -11.35
N VAL A 186 -25.93 -16.02 -11.91
CA VAL A 186 -24.60 -15.62 -12.38
C VAL A 186 -24.61 -15.50 -13.90
N ASN A 187 -24.07 -14.40 -14.44
CA ASN A 187 -23.96 -14.23 -15.88
C ASN A 187 -22.74 -14.96 -16.42
N GLY A 188 -22.91 -15.65 -17.55
CA GLY A 188 -21.81 -16.35 -18.22
C GLY A 188 -21.30 -17.55 -17.43
N ASN A 189 -20.03 -17.90 -17.67
CA ASN A 189 -19.37 -18.99 -16.99
C ASN A 189 -19.13 -18.66 -15.51
N CYS A 190 -19.42 -19.63 -14.64
CA CYS A 190 -19.19 -19.55 -13.21
C CYS A 190 -18.16 -20.62 -12.78
N ASP A 191 -17.21 -20.22 -11.95
CA ASP A 191 -16.29 -21.14 -11.31
C ASP A 191 -17.04 -21.97 -10.26
N LEU A 192 -16.86 -23.29 -10.32
CA LEU A 192 -17.56 -24.24 -9.48
C LEU A 192 -16.60 -24.94 -8.53
N ASN A 193 -17.02 -24.96 -7.26
CA ASN A 193 -16.23 -25.48 -6.15
C ASN A 193 -17.02 -26.49 -5.33
N VAL A 194 -16.26 -27.36 -4.67
CA VAL A 194 -16.71 -28.06 -3.47
C VAL A 194 -15.75 -27.77 -2.33
N PHE A 195 -16.29 -27.60 -1.12
CA PHE A 195 -15.50 -27.33 0.07
C PHE A 195 -15.80 -28.33 1.18
N LEU A 196 -14.78 -28.65 1.98
CA LEU A 196 -14.96 -29.33 3.26
C LEU A 196 -15.29 -28.30 4.35
N ASN A 197 -15.77 -28.75 5.52
CA ASN A 197 -16.12 -27.84 6.62
C ASN A 197 -14.91 -27.07 7.16
N GLU A 198 -13.70 -27.60 6.97
CA GLU A 198 -12.42 -26.98 7.32
C GLU A 198 -12.15 -25.66 6.56
N ILE A 199 -12.93 -25.36 5.51
CA ILE A 199 -12.92 -24.04 4.86
C ILE A 199 -13.49 -22.95 5.76
N LEU A 200 -14.33 -23.31 6.73
CA LEU A 200 -15.00 -22.36 7.60
C LEU A 200 -14.04 -21.89 8.70
N LEU A 201 -14.25 -20.66 9.13
CA LEU A 201 -13.61 -20.10 10.31
C LEU A 201 -14.38 -20.53 11.56
N ASP A 202 -13.66 -20.90 12.61
CA ASP A 202 -14.25 -21.16 13.93
C ASP A 202 -14.85 -19.88 14.56
N ASN A 203 -14.39 -18.69 14.12
CA ASN A 203 -14.83 -17.38 14.60
C ASN A 203 -15.31 -16.45 13.47
N THR A 204 -16.63 -16.37 13.26
CA THR A 204 -17.26 -15.46 12.28
C THR A 204 -17.41 -14.02 12.82
N VAL A 205 -16.39 -13.52 13.51
CA VAL A 205 -16.34 -12.11 13.93
C VAL A 205 -15.94 -11.25 12.73
N SER A 206 -16.53 -10.06 12.57
CA SER A 206 -16.13 -9.11 11.53
C SER A 206 -14.64 -8.83 11.62
N ILE A 207 -13.96 -8.70 10.48
CA ILE A 207 -12.58 -8.20 10.46
C ILE A 207 -12.62 -6.83 11.12
N PRO A 208 -11.86 -6.65 12.23
CA PRO A 208 -12.06 -5.53 13.12
C PRO A 208 -12.03 -4.22 12.33
N TYR A 209 -13.07 -3.42 12.55
CA TYR A 209 -12.97 -2.00 12.37
C TYR A 209 -12.06 -1.52 13.51
N GLU A 210 -10.83 -1.13 13.19
CA GLU A 210 -9.97 -0.43 14.15
C GLU A 210 -10.66 0.89 14.50
N SER A 211 -11.51 0.89 15.54
CA SER A 211 -11.82 2.09 16.30
C SER A 211 -10.83 2.16 17.46
N SER A 212 -9.79 2.96 17.24
CA SER A 212 -8.79 3.48 18.19
C SER A 212 -7.73 2.53 18.76
N ASN A 213 -6.52 2.64 18.19
CA ASN A 213 -5.40 3.18 18.96
C ASN A 213 -5.21 4.66 18.57
N ASN A 214 -5.55 5.54 19.52
CA ASN A 214 -5.71 6.97 19.33
C ASN A 214 -4.35 7.70 19.34
N GLN A 215 -3.66 7.73 18.18
CA GLN A 215 -2.66 8.76 17.79
C GLN A 215 -2.49 8.87 16.25
N LEU A 216 -3.31 8.24 15.39
CA LEU A 216 -3.06 8.21 13.92
C LEU A 216 -4.28 8.44 13.01
N GLU A 217 -5.53 8.50 13.50
CA GLU A 217 -6.73 8.71 12.66
C GLU A 217 -7.13 10.18 12.46
N SER A 218 -6.14 11.05 12.27
CA SER A 218 -6.39 12.40 11.73
C SER A 218 -5.62 12.66 10.44
N ASN A 219 -4.98 11.65 9.83
CA ASN A 219 -3.89 11.87 8.87
C ASN A 219 -4.16 11.51 7.39
N SER A 220 -5.39 11.22 6.92
CA SER A 220 -5.71 11.21 5.48
C SER A 220 -7.19 11.34 5.07
N THR A 221 -7.48 12.06 3.97
CA THR A 221 -8.77 12.18 3.25
C THR A 221 -8.70 11.42 1.92
N ALA A 222 -9.79 10.77 1.49
CA ALA A 222 -9.85 10.12 0.17
C ALA A 222 -10.16 11.13 -0.95
N TYR A 223 -9.50 10.98 -2.10
CA TYR A 223 -9.75 11.77 -3.32
C TYR A 223 -9.85 10.87 -4.55
N THR A 224 -10.92 11.02 -5.33
CA THR A 224 -11.08 10.34 -6.62
C THR A 224 -10.49 11.18 -7.74
N VAL A 225 -9.48 10.66 -8.42
CA VAL A 225 -8.79 11.28 -9.56
C VAL A 225 -9.81 11.59 -10.66
N GLN A 226 -9.81 12.84 -11.13
CA GLN A 226 -10.65 13.33 -12.22
C GLN A 226 -9.86 13.41 -13.53
N SER A 227 -10.56 13.51 -14.66
CA SER A 227 -9.90 13.69 -15.96
C SER A 227 -9.09 14.99 -15.98
N GLY A 228 -7.80 14.91 -16.29
CA GLY A 228 -6.86 16.04 -16.27
C GLY A 228 -6.12 16.24 -14.95
N ASP A 229 -6.38 15.45 -13.91
CA ASP A 229 -5.62 15.50 -12.67
C ASP A 229 -4.19 14.99 -12.83
N THR A 230 -3.28 15.59 -12.07
CA THR A 230 -1.91 15.10 -11.86
C THR A 230 -1.68 14.89 -10.37
N LEU A 231 -0.76 13.98 -10.00
CA LEU A 231 -0.48 13.71 -8.58
C LEU A 231 0.02 14.97 -7.85
N SER A 232 0.75 15.84 -8.56
CA SER A 232 1.18 17.15 -8.09
C SER A 232 0.02 18.15 -7.94
N GLY A 233 -0.89 18.24 -8.92
CA GLY A 233 -2.07 19.10 -8.82
C GLY A 233 -2.99 18.72 -7.67
N ILE A 234 -3.19 17.42 -7.45
CA ILE A 234 -3.93 16.89 -6.30
C ILE A 234 -3.18 17.23 -5.00
N ALA A 235 -1.87 17.02 -4.94
CA ALA A 235 -1.08 17.38 -3.76
C ALA A 235 -1.24 18.86 -3.36
N SER A 236 -1.17 19.77 -4.34
CA SER A 236 -1.38 21.19 -4.14
C SER A 236 -2.78 21.51 -3.63
N LYS A 237 -3.82 20.88 -4.20
CA LYS A 237 -5.22 21.07 -3.79
C LYS A 237 -5.48 20.72 -2.33
N PHE A 238 -4.75 19.74 -1.80
CA PHE A 238 -4.93 19.24 -0.43
C PHE A 238 -3.82 19.65 0.54
N GLY A 239 -2.90 20.55 0.14
CA GLY A 239 -1.84 21.03 1.01
C GLY A 239 -0.88 19.94 1.48
N THR A 240 -0.54 19.00 0.60
CA THR A 240 0.40 17.91 0.85
C THR A 240 1.42 17.80 -0.31
N THR A 241 2.19 16.71 -0.39
CA THR A 241 3.17 16.49 -1.47
C THR A 241 2.80 15.27 -2.31
N TYR A 242 3.10 15.31 -3.61
CA TYR A 242 2.83 14.16 -4.48
C TYR A 242 3.64 12.94 -4.04
N GLN A 243 4.81 13.11 -3.40
CA GLN A 243 5.57 12.00 -2.82
C GLN A 243 4.89 11.41 -1.59
N ALA A 244 4.28 12.24 -0.74
CA ALA A 244 3.52 11.75 0.40
C ALA A 244 2.26 11.01 -0.07
N ILE A 245 1.59 11.52 -1.11
CA ILE A 245 0.50 10.80 -1.78
C ILE A 245 1.04 9.53 -2.43
N ALA A 246 2.13 9.57 -3.18
CA ALA A 246 2.71 8.42 -3.86
C ALA A 246 3.10 7.32 -2.87
N ALA A 247 3.79 7.69 -1.79
CA ALA A 247 4.19 6.78 -0.72
C ALA A 247 2.96 6.21 0.01
N LEU A 248 1.98 7.05 0.34
CA LEU A 248 0.74 6.61 1.01
C LEU A 248 -0.12 5.69 0.13
N ASN A 249 0.02 5.80 -1.20
CA ASN A 249 -0.74 5.02 -2.18
C ASN A 249 0.09 3.99 -2.95
N GLY A 250 1.35 3.76 -2.60
CA GLY A 250 2.23 2.80 -3.28
C GLY A 250 2.45 3.09 -4.78
N ILE A 251 2.40 4.35 -5.20
CA ILE A 251 2.55 4.75 -6.61
C ILE A 251 4.04 4.82 -6.96
N SER A 252 4.52 3.85 -7.74
CA SER A 252 5.91 3.82 -8.24
C SER A 252 6.16 4.78 -9.39
N ASN A 253 5.18 4.99 -10.28
CA ASN A 253 5.26 5.96 -11.36
C ASN A 253 4.33 7.14 -11.07
N VAL A 254 4.90 8.21 -10.50
CA VAL A 254 4.15 9.40 -10.06
C VAL A 254 3.46 10.19 -11.18
N ASN A 255 3.83 9.92 -12.45
CA ASN A 255 3.23 10.53 -13.63
C ASN A 255 2.06 9.72 -14.20
N LEU A 256 1.72 8.57 -13.61
CA LEU A 256 0.71 7.66 -14.12
C LEU A 256 -0.38 7.43 -13.08
N ILE A 257 -1.40 8.30 -13.11
CA ILE A 257 -2.66 8.13 -12.39
C ILE A 257 -3.82 8.10 -13.38
N TYR A 258 -4.91 7.42 -13.03
CA TYR A 258 -6.05 7.23 -13.92
C TYR A 258 -7.31 7.88 -13.37
N PRO A 259 -8.16 8.52 -14.22
CA PRO A 259 -9.48 8.96 -13.80
C PRO A 259 -10.28 7.83 -13.14
N GLY A 260 -10.91 8.11 -12.00
CA GLY A 260 -11.60 7.13 -11.17
C GLY A 260 -10.73 6.43 -10.12
N GLN A 261 -9.40 6.55 -10.19
CA GLN A 261 -8.50 6.05 -9.14
C GLN A 261 -8.75 6.78 -7.82
N VAL A 262 -8.89 6.05 -6.72
CA VAL A 262 -9.05 6.66 -5.38
C VAL A 262 -7.70 6.72 -4.67
N LEU A 263 -7.27 7.93 -4.33
CA LEU A 263 -6.03 8.20 -3.62
C LEU A 263 -6.33 8.55 -2.15
N LYS A 264 -5.55 7.98 -1.24
CA LYS A 264 -5.42 8.44 0.14
C LYS A 264 -4.55 9.70 0.14
N ILE A 265 -5.12 10.82 0.49
CA ILE A 265 -4.43 12.10 0.57
C ILE A 265 -4.13 12.39 2.03
N PRO A 266 -2.87 12.55 2.46
CA PRO A 266 -2.58 12.82 3.86
C PRO A 266 -3.32 14.08 4.37
N ASN A 267 -4.04 13.96 5.50
CA ASN A 267 -4.69 15.04 6.23
C ASN A 267 -3.62 15.66 7.10
N SER A 268 -3.57 16.97 7.05
CA SER A 268 -2.47 17.77 7.55
C SER A 268 -2.51 17.93 9.08
N SER A 269 -2.58 16.84 9.86
CA SER A 269 -2.32 16.86 11.30
C SER A 269 -0.97 16.25 11.71
N LEU A 270 -0.19 15.71 10.78
CA LEU A 270 1.26 15.62 10.95
C LEU A 270 1.88 16.93 10.46
N SER A 271 1.78 17.94 11.31
CA SER A 271 2.54 19.17 11.19
C SER A 271 4.05 18.89 11.36
N SER A 272 4.67 18.30 10.34
CA SER A 272 5.97 18.81 9.93
C SER A 272 5.65 20.05 9.10
N ASN A 273 5.76 21.20 9.72
CA ASN A 273 5.39 22.50 9.18
C ASN A 273 6.33 22.92 8.05
N ASN A 274 6.71 22.04 7.12
CA ASN A 274 7.64 22.33 6.03
C ASN A 274 7.05 23.44 5.16
N LYS A 275 7.43 24.68 5.47
CA LYS A 275 7.08 25.85 4.66
C LYS A 275 7.54 25.57 3.24
N THR A 276 6.74 25.92 2.24
CA THR A 276 7.19 25.86 0.85
C THR A 276 7.49 27.26 0.35
N TYR A 277 8.51 27.38 -0.51
CA TYR A 277 8.87 28.63 -1.14
C TYR A 277 8.88 28.47 -2.66
N THR A 278 8.20 29.35 -3.38
CA THR A 278 8.25 29.36 -4.85
C THR A 278 9.37 30.31 -5.27
N VAL A 279 10.37 29.77 -5.96
CA VAL A 279 11.53 30.52 -6.47
C VAL A 279 11.06 31.63 -7.39
N GLN A 280 11.50 32.85 -7.11
CA GLN A 280 11.24 34.03 -7.92
C GLN A 280 12.44 34.31 -8.85
N SER A 281 12.24 35.14 -9.86
CA SER A 281 13.34 35.55 -10.75
C SER A 281 14.41 36.27 -9.93
N GLY A 282 15.64 35.76 -9.99
CA GLY A 282 16.78 36.32 -9.26
C GLY A 282 17.13 35.64 -7.92
N ASP A 283 16.30 34.70 -7.44
CA ASP A 283 16.58 34.00 -6.20
C ASP A 283 17.77 33.02 -6.30
N THR A 284 18.56 32.94 -5.23
CA THR A 284 19.51 31.84 -5.01
C THR A 284 19.07 30.93 -3.86
N LEU A 285 19.50 29.67 -3.86
CA LEU A 285 19.13 28.71 -2.81
C LEU A 285 19.63 29.16 -1.41
N SER A 286 20.75 29.88 -1.36
CA SER A 286 21.34 30.45 -0.15
C SER A 286 20.54 31.61 0.43
N GLU A 287 20.02 32.51 -0.41
CA GLU A 287 19.17 33.62 0.04
C GLU A 287 17.81 33.12 0.54
N VAL A 288 17.26 32.12 -0.15
CA VAL A 288 16.06 31.43 0.31
C VAL A 288 16.33 30.75 1.66
N ALA A 289 17.45 30.05 1.81
CA ALA A 289 17.83 29.42 3.09
C ALA A 289 17.92 30.43 4.24
N ALA A 290 18.59 31.56 4.01
CA ALA A 290 18.73 32.64 4.98
C ALA A 290 17.37 33.23 5.38
N LYS A 291 16.47 33.48 4.41
CA LYS A 291 15.11 33.98 4.63
C LYS A 291 14.30 33.10 5.57
N PHE A 292 14.58 31.80 5.58
CA PHE A 292 13.87 30.83 6.40
C PHE A 292 14.67 30.26 7.58
N GLY A 293 15.86 30.82 7.87
CA GLY A 293 16.67 30.39 9.01
C GLY A 293 17.16 28.94 8.91
N THR A 294 17.57 28.52 7.72
CA THR A 294 18.12 27.18 7.45
C THR A 294 19.36 27.28 6.56
N THR A 295 19.93 26.14 6.15
CA THR A 295 21.09 26.11 5.23
C THR A 295 20.67 25.67 3.83
N TYR A 296 21.38 26.16 2.81
CA TYR A 296 21.07 25.77 1.43
C TYR A 296 21.30 24.26 1.22
N GLN A 297 22.20 23.63 1.97
CA GLN A 297 22.44 22.18 1.94
C GLN A 297 21.24 21.42 2.48
N ALA A 298 20.61 21.90 3.56
CA ALA A 298 19.40 21.31 4.10
C ALA A 298 18.24 21.42 3.12
N ILE A 299 18.10 22.56 2.44
CA ILE A 299 17.11 22.73 1.37
C ILE A 299 17.47 21.84 0.18
N ALA A 300 18.72 21.82 -0.29
CA ALA A 300 19.15 21.01 -1.43
C ALA A 300 18.93 19.52 -1.19
N ALA A 301 19.31 19.02 -0.01
CA ALA A 301 19.09 17.64 0.39
C ALA A 301 17.59 17.31 0.50
N LEU A 302 16.79 18.18 1.12
CA LEU A 302 15.34 17.98 1.26
C LEU A 302 14.61 17.99 -0.10
N ASN A 303 15.17 18.69 -1.09
CA ASN A 303 14.58 18.84 -2.42
C ASN A 303 15.28 18.00 -3.50
N GLY A 304 16.28 17.18 -3.15
CA GLY A 304 17.04 16.38 -4.11
C GLY A 304 17.77 17.20 -5.18
N ILE A 305 18.23 18.41 -4.85
CA ILE A 305 18.92 19.31 -5.78
C ILE A 305 20.40 18.92 -5.85
N SER A 306 20.81 18.31 -6.95
CA SER A 306 22.21 17.91 -7.18
C SER A 306 23.16 19.08 -7.42
N ASN A 307 22.67 20.18 -8.02
CA ASN A 307 23.44 21.42 -8.20
C ASN A 307 22.74 22.58 -7.49
N PRO A 308 23.17 22.94 -6.26
CA PRO A 308 22.56 24.00 -5.45
C PRO A 308 22.54 25.40 -6.10
N ASN A 309 23.38 25.63 -7.12
CA ASN A 309 23.45 26.89 -7.85
C ASN A 309 22.44 26.97 -9.01
N LEU A 310 21.66 25.92 -9.25
CA LEU A 310 20.71 25.84 -10.35
C LEU A 310 19.29 25.60 -9.83
N ILE A 311 18.59 26.69 -9.57
CA ILE A 311 17.16 26.72 -9.29
C ILE A 311 16.44 27.59 -10.33
N TYR A 312 15.19 27.26 -10.64
CA TYR A 312 14.43 27.92 -11.70
C TYR A 312 13.26 28.74 -11.13
N PRO A 313 12.96 29.94 -11.67
CA PRO A 313 11.74 30.66 -11.32
C PRO A 313 10.50 29.78 -11.49
N GLY A 314 9.62 29.78 -10.50
CA GLY A 314 8.45 28.89 -10.40
C GLY A 314 8.73 27.53 -9.75
N GLN A 315 10.00 27.15 -9.51
CA GLN A 315 10.34 25.94 -8.76
C GLN A 315 9.86 26.06 -7.31
N VAL A 316 9.13 25.06 -6.82
CA VAL A 316 8.66 25.03 -5.43
C VAL A 316 9.64 24.23 -4.58
N LEU A 317 10.28 24.92 -3.64
CA LEU A 317 11.21 24.36 -2.67
C LEU A 317 10.49 24.02 -1.37
N LYS A 318 10.71 22.80 -0.87
CA LYS A 318 10.40 22.40 0.51
C LYS A 318 11.43 23.04 1.44
N ILE A 319 10.98 23.74 2.47
CA ILE A 319 11.85 24.37 3.46
C ILE A 319 11.77 23.56 4.76
N PRO A 320 12.91 23.08 5.30
CA PRO A 320 12.94 22.25 6.50
C PRO A 320 12.23 22.88 7.71
N SER A 321 11.22 22.17 8.22
CA SER A 321 10.42 22.40 9.44
C SER A 321 11.14 22.20 10.77
N GLY A 322 12.25 22.90 11.05
CA GLY A 322 12.85 22.96 12.39
C GLY A 322 13.56 21.69 12.87
N SER A 323 14.82 21.54 12.50
CA SER A 323 15.93 21.12 13.37
C SER A 323 17.23 21.28 12.59
N GLY A 324 17.58 22.53 12.27
CA GLY A 324 19.00 22.86 12.28
C GLY A 324 19.44 22.65 13.73
N ASN A 325 20.43 21.79 13.94
CA ASN A 325 21.12 21.75 15.23
C ASN A 325 21.66 23.16 15.53
N GLY A 326 20.97 23.90 16.41
CA GLY A 326 21.30 25.28 16.81
C GLY A 326 21.08 26.30 15.68
N THR A 327 20.61 27.53 15.89
CA THR A 327 21.28 28.58 16.65
C THR A 327 22.50 28.10 17.42
N GLY A 328 23.53 27.70 16.70
CA GLY A 328 24.86 27.58 17.26
C GLY A 328 25.37 28.99 17.47
N THR A 329 25.85 29.31 18.67
CA THR A 329 26.63 30.52 18.82
C THR A 329 28.08 30.22 18.53
N TYR A 330 28.73 31.04 17.72
CA TYR A 330 30.17 30.98 17.49
C TYR A 330 30.85 32.14 18.19
N THR A 331 31.74 31.83 19.13
CA THR A 331 32.62 32.83 19.75
C THR A 331 33.78 33.09 18.81
N VAL A 332 33.83 34.31 18.26
CA VAL A 332 34.89 34.78 17.36
C VAL A 332 36.25 34.57 18.01
N GLN A 333 37.16 33.94 17.29
CA GLN A 333 38.55 33.71 17.71
C GLN A 333 39.47 34.74 17.05
N SER A 334 40.67 34.91 17.60
CA SER A 334 41.68 35.80 17.02
C SER A 334 42.03 35.35 15.61
N GLY A 335 41.85 36.22 14.62
CA GLY A 335 42.13 35.94 13.21
C GLY A 335 40.92 35.49 12.39
N ASP A 336 39.74 35.35 13.00
CA ASP A 336 38.52 35.05 12.27
C ASP A 336 38.05 36.24 11.42
N THR A 337 37.44 35.93 10.27
CA THR A 337 36.66 36.86 9.46
C THR A 337 35.22 36.38 9.36
N LEU A 338 34.27 37.30 9.16
CA LEU A 338 32.86 36.91 9.03
C LEU A 338 32.61 35.99 7.83
N SER A 339 33.39 36.18 6.76
CA SER A 339 33.40 35.30 5.57
C SER A 339 34.00 33.93 5.82
N GLY A 340 35.09 33.84 6.60
CA GLY A 340 35.68 32.56 7.00
C GLY A 340 34.75 31.75 7.90
N ILE A 341 34.11 32.43 8.87
CA ILE A 341 33.08 31.84 9.72
C ILE A 341 31.90 31.37 8.88
N ALA A 342 31.42 32.21 7.96
CA ALA A 342 30.31 31.86 7.07
C ALA A 342 30.60 30.61 6.23
N ALA A 343 31.78 30.52 5.62
CA ALA A 343 32.20 29.36 4.87
C ALA A 343 32.26 28.10 5.73
N LYS A 344 32.80 28.20 6.95
CA LYS A 344 32.90 27.11 7.94
C LYS A 344 31.53 26.53 8.30
N PHE A 345 30.50 27.37 8.37
CA PHE A 345 29.14 26.96 8.72
C PHE A 345 28.20 26.83 7.52
N GLY A 346 28.73 26.90 6.30
CA GLY A 346 27.96 26.72 5.08
C GLY A 346 26.90 27.81 4.85
N THR A 347 27.16 29.04 5.29
CA THR A 347 26.31 30.22 5.12
C THR A 347 27.09 31.35 4.43
N THR A 348 26.53 32.56 4.35
CA THR A 348 27.20 33.76 3.81
C THR A 348 27.49 34.77 4.91
N TYR A 349 28.53 35.58 4.74
CA TYR A 349 28.86 36.60 5.76
C TYR A 349 27.74 37.64 5.89
N GLN A 350 27.03 37.92 4.79
CA GLN A 350 25.87 38.83 4.77
C GLN A 350 24.73 38.26 5.64
N ALA A 351 24.50 36.95 5.60
CA ALA A 351 23.49 36.30 6.44
C ALA A 351 23.87 36.38 7.92
N ILE A 352 25.13 36.12 8.27
CA ILE A 352 25.60 36.26 9.66
C ILE A 352 25.54 37.74 10.10
N ALA A 353 25.94 38.67 9.23
CA ALA A 353 25.90 40.11 9.52
C ALA A 353 24.46 40.58 9.80
N ALA A 354 23.51 40.21 8.96
CA ALA A 354 22.09 40.53 9.12
C ALA A 354 21.51 39.91 10.40
N LEU A 355 21.83 38.65 10.68
CA LEU A 355 21.33 37.93 11.87
C LEU A 355 21.83 38.53 13.19
N ASN A 356 23.02 39.14 13.17
CA ASN A 356 23.67 39.73 14.34
C ASN A 356 23.62 41.26 14.37
N GLY A 357 22.93 41.90 13.42
CA GLY A 357 22.83 43.36 13.33
C GLY A 357 24.19 44.04 13.11
N ILE A 358 25.12 43.39 12.42
CA ILE A 358 26.46 43.91 12.16
C ILE A 358 26.43 44.81 10.93
N SER A 359 26.56 46.13 11.13
CA SER A 359 26.58 47.12 10.05
C SER A 359 27.88 47.12 9.25
N ASN A 360 29.00 46.73 9.86
CA ASN A 360 30.30 46.59 9.19
C ASN A 360 30.82 45.14 9.31
N PRO A 361 30.64 44.30 8.27
CA PRO A 361 31.05 42.89 8.28
C PRO A 361 32.54 42.64 8.52
N ASP A 362 33.39 43.63 8.29
CA ASP A 362 34.84 43.53 8.49
C ASP A 362 35.25 43.80 9.95
N LEU A 363 34.30 44.19 10.81
CA LEU A 363 34.55 44.57 12.20
C LEU A 363 33.86 43.60 13.17
N ILE A 364 34.52 42.47 13.41
CA ILE A 364 34.19 41.52 14.48
C ILE A 364 35.34 41.42 15.48
N TYR A 365 35.04 41.15 16.74
CA TYR A 365 36.04 41.14 17.82
C TYR A 365 36.22 39.74 18.42
N PRO A 366 37.45 39.29 18.71
CA PRO A 366 37.65 38.06 19.47
C PRO A 366 36.87 38.06 20.79
N GLY A 367 36.17 36.97 21.07
CA GLY A 367 35.24 36.84 22.20
C GLY A 367 33.80 37.26 21.88
N GLN A 368 33.54 37.93 20.75
CA GLN A 368 32.18 38.25 20.30
C GLN A 368 31.41 36.97 19.99
N VAL A 369 30.18 36.86 20.50
CA VAL A 369 29.33 35.69 20.30
C VAL A 369 28.37 35.99 19.14
N LEU A 370 28.57 35.30 18.01
CA LEU A 370 27.73 35.41 16.82
C LEU A 370 26.69 34.30 16.80
N LYS A 371 25.46 34.65 16.48
CA LYS A 371 24.43 33.68 16.07
C LYS A 371 24.78 33.18 14.67
N ILE A 372 24.82 31.87 14.49
CA ILE A 372 25.11 31.20 13.22
C ILE A 372 23.90 30.40 12.75
#